data_AF-A0A4Q2X2Q3-F1
#
_entry.id   AF-A0A4Q2X2Q3-F1
#
_cell.length_a   1.000
_cell.length_b   1.000
_cell.length_c   1.000
_cell.angle_alpha   90.00
_cell.angle_beta   90.00
_cell.angle_gamma   90.00
#
_symmetry.space_group_name_H-M   'P 1'
#
loop_
_entity.id
_entity.type
_entity.pdbx_description
1 polymer ?
#
loop_
_entity_poly.entity_id
_entity_poly.type
_entity_poly.pdbx_seq_one_letter_code
_entity_poly.pdbx_strand_id
1 'polypeptide(L)' 'MKTKDLIYLGVPEGEPMRHARDFIDRYLAEGNDAERLGEEIFQIVADASAHFADPLRAPLARSIYRPPFTP' A
#
# COMPACT_ATOMS: atom_id res chain seq x y z
N MET A 1 -9.72 -5.11 7.72
CA MET A 1 -8.38 -5.67 7.47
C MET A 1 -7.54 -5.63 8.74
N LYS A 2 -6.78 -6.68 9.06
CA LYS A 2 -5.89 -6.79 10.22
C LYS A 2 -4.41 -6.76 9.78
N THR A 3 -3.49 -6.55 10.72
CA THR A 3 -2.04 -6.52 10.44
C THR A 3 -1.53 -7.79 9.75
N LYS A 4 -2.03 -8.96 10.14
CA LYS A 4 -1.63 -10.24 9.52
C LYS A 4 -1.98 -10.29 8.03
N ASP A 5 -3.10 -9.69 7.64
CA ASP A 5 -3.54 -9.65 6.25
C ASP A 5 -2.58 -8.77 5.42
N LEU A 6 -2.13 -7.64 5.98
CA LEU A 6 -1.16 -6.75 5.32
C LEU A 6 0.19 -7.43 5.10
N ILE A 7 0.68 -8.19 6.10
CA ILE A 7 1.91 -8.98 5.97
C ILE A 7 1.73 -10.02 4.84
N TYR A 8 0.58 -10.70 4.79
CA TYR A 8 0.28 -11.68 3.76
C TYR A 8 0.21 -11.06 2.35
N LEU A 9 -0.27 -9.82 2.24
CA LEU A 9 -0.29 -9.05 0.99
C LEU A 9 1.09 -8.49 0.60
N GLY A 10 2.14 -8.73 1.41
CA GLY A 10 3.51 -8.34 1.12
C GLY A 10 3.89 -6.94 1.60
N VAL A 11 3.09 -6.31 2.46
CA VAL A 11 3.46 -5.05 3.12
C VAL A 11 4.59 -5.33 4.13
N PRO A 12 5.77 -4.69 4.01
CA PRO A 12 6.86 -4.85 4.97
C PRO A 12 6.50 -4.26 6.33
N GLU A 13 7.12 -4.80 7.39
CA GLU A 13 7.01 -4.21 8.73
C GLU A 13 7.66 -2.82 8.81
N GLY A 14 7.29 -2.05 9.82
CA GLY A 14 7.78 -0.68 10.04
C GLY A 14 6.90 0.39 9.40
N GLU A 15 7.51 1.40 8.79
CA GLU A 15 6.79 2.55 8.22
C GLU A 15 5.74 2.17 7.14
N PRO A 16 5.96 1.17 6.27
CA PRO A 16 4.93 0.78 5.30
C PRO A 16 3.63 0.29 5.95
N MET A 17 3.67 -0.30 7.14
CA MET A 17 2.46 -0.70 7.88
C MET A 17 1.64 0.51 8.34
N ARG A 18 2.31 1.63 8.64
CA ARG A 18 1.62 2.89 8.97
C ARG A 18 0.96 3.46 7.71
N HIS A 19 1.70 3.55 6.62
CA HIS A 19 1.15 4.02 5.35
C HIS A 19 0.04 3.13 4.78
N ALA A 20 0.08 1.82 5.00
CA ALA A 20 -0.99 0.91 4.60
C ALA A 20 -2.28 1.19 5.38
N ARG A 21 -2.18 1.49 6.69
CA ARG A 21 -3.34 1.88 7.50
C ARG A 21 -3.92 3.22 7.05
N ASP A 22 -3.05 4.21 6.85
CA ASP A 22 -3.45 5.53 6.34
C ASP A 22 -4.14 5.42 4.96
N PHE A 23 -3.62 4.55 4.09
CA PHE A 23 -4.24 4.24 2.80
C PHE A 23 -5.65 3.65 2.96
N ILE A 24 -5.82 2.65 3.84
CA ILE A 24 -7.11 2.02 4.10
C ILE A 24 -8.14 3.04 4.57
N ASP A 25 -7.77 3.87 5.55
CA ASP A 25 -8.67 4.86 6.13
C ASP A 25 -9.13 5.88 5.07
N ARG A 26 -8.19 6.37 4.27
CA ARG A 26 -8.50 7.31 3.18
C ARG A 26 -9.30 6.68 2.05
N TYR A 27 -8.93 5.46 1.63
CA TYR A 27 -9.62 4.73 0.57
C TYR A 27 -11.09 4.49 0.91
N LEU A 28 -11.39 4.11 2.16
CA LEU A 28 -12.76 3.94 2.63
C LEU A 28 -13.48 5.28 2.82
N ALA A 29 -12.79 6.32 3.29
CA ALA A 29 -13.38 7.66 3.44
C ALA A 29 -13.81 8.29 2.09
N GLU A 30 -13.13 7.93 1.00
CA GLU A 30 -13.51 8.30 -0.36
C GLU A 30 -14.71 7.50 -0.90
N GLY A 31 -15.26 6.57 -0.12
CA GLY A 31 -16.43 5.77 -0.49
C GLY A 31 -16.12 4.58 -1.39
N ASN A 32 -14.84 4.18 -1.49
CA ASN A 32 -14.45 3.02 -2.29
C ASN A 32 -14.85 1.69 -1.61
N ASP A 33 -14.90 0.64 -2.42
CA ASP A 33 -15.34 -0.69 -2.00
C ASP A 33 -14.32 -1.43 -1.12
N ALA A 34 -14.72 -1.75 0.12
CA ALA A 34 -13.92 -2.47 1.09
C ALA A 34 -13.54 -3.90 0.63
N GLU A 35 -14.34 -4.54 -0.23
CA GLU A 35 -14.03 -5.88 -0.76
C GLU A 35 -12.83 -5.84 -1.72
N ARG A 36 -12.60 -4.70 -2.40
CA ARG A 36 -11.47 -4.50 -3.31
C ARG A 36 -10.17 -4.07 -2.62
N LEU A 37 -10.24 -3.74 -1.33
CA LEU A 37 -9.11 -3.18 -0.58
C LEU A 37 -7.87 -4.10 -0.57
N GLY A 38 -8.08 -5.42 -0.51
CA GLY A 38 -6.99 -6.39 -0.58
C GLY A 38 -6.28 -6.41 -1.93
N GLU A 39 -7.06 -6.37 -3.02
CA GLU A 39 -6.54 -6.29 -4.39
C GLU A 39 -5.76 -4.99 -4.60
N GLU A 40 -6.29 -3.86 -4.16
CA GLU A 40 -5.64 -2.56 -4.30
C GLU A 40 -4.27 -2.52 -3.59
N ILE A 41 -4.17 -3.03 -2.37
CA ILE A 41 -2.88 -3.12 -1.67
C ILE A 41 -1.94 -4.08 -2.37
N PHE A 42 -2.43 -5.23 -2.85
CA PHE A 42 -1.61 -6.18 -3.58
C PHE A 42 -1.01 -5.57 -4.85
N GLN A 43 -1.80 -4.81 -5.63
CA GLN A 43 -1.30 -4.11 -6.83
C GLN A 43 -0.21 -3.10 -6.48
N ILE A 44 -0.41 -2.32 -5.40
CA ILE A 44 0.60 -1.36 -4.91
C ILE A 44 1.90 -2.09 -4.54
N VAL A 45 1.80 -3.24 -3.87
CA VAL A 45 2.97 -4.03 -3.48
C VAL A 45 3.67 -4.68 -4.68
N ALA A 46 2.90 -5.15 -5.65
CA ALA A 46 3.41 -5.83 -6.84
C ALA A 46 4.16 -4.87 -7.79
N ASP A 47 3.67 -3.64 -7.96
CA ASP A 47 4.35 -2.60 -8.76
C ASP A 47 4.20 -1.22 -8.13
N ALA A 48 4.97 -0.99 -7.07
CA ALA A 48 4.97 0.28 -6.35
C ALA A 48 5.27 1.48 -7.27
N SER A 49 6.16 1.30 -8.24
CA SER A 49 6.62 2.39 -9.10
C SER A 49 5.50 2.97 -9.98
N ALA A 50 4.54 2.15 -10.39
CA ALA A 50 3.38 2.57 -11.17
C ALA A 50 2.45 3.54 -10.42
N HIS A 51 2.52 3.57 -9.09
CA HIS A 51 1.59 4.33 -8.24
C HIS A 51 2.15 5.65 -7.71
N PHE A 52 3.34 6.08 -8.14
CA PHE A 52 3.99 7.29 -7.61
C PHE A 52 3.27 8.61 -7.96
N ALA A 53 2.46 8.60 -9.00
CA ALA A 53 1.67 9.75 -9.44
C ALA A 53 0.27 9.80 -8.79
N ASP A 54 -0.15 8.72 -8.11
CA ASP A 54 -1.47 8.64 -7.48
C ASP A 54 -1.40 9.21 -6.04
N PRO A 55 -2.11 10.31 -5.71
CA PRO A 55 -2.01 10.95 -4.39
C PRO A 55 -2.48 10.09 -3.22
N LEU A 56 -3.32 9.08 -3.47
CA LEU A 56 -3.81 8.16 -2.45
C LEU A 56 -2.82 7.00 -2.27
N ARG A 57 -2.33 6.43 -3.37
CA ARG A 57 -1.49 5.21 -3.37
C ARG A 57 0.01 5.50 -3.22
N ALA A 58 0.47 6.70 -3.63
CA ALA A 58 1.88 7.07 -3.63
C ALA A 58 2.59 6.98 -2.27
N PRO A 59 1.99 7.35 -1.12
CA PRO A 59 2.68 7.24 0.17
C PRO A 59 3.07 5.80 0.51
N LEU A 60 2.14 4.85 0.37
CA LEU A 60 2.42 3.43 0.57
C LEU A 60 3.45 2.93 -0.44
N ALA A 61 3.23 3.19 -1.72
CA ALA A 61 4.12 2.80 -2.81
C ALA A 61 5.57 3.27 -2.59
N ARG A 62 5.77 4.55 -2.24
CA ARG A 62 7.12 5.10 -2.01
C ARG A 62 7.78 4.49 -0.78
N SER A 63 7.00 4.14 0.25
CA SER A 63 7.53 3.54 1.48
C SER A 63 8.03 2.10 1.28
N ILE A 64 7.46 1.38 0.31
CA ILE A 64 7.85 -0.01 0.00
C ILE A 64 8.86 -0.11 -1.13
N TYR A 65 8.91 0.89 -2.01
CA TYR A 65 9.80 0.86 -3.16
C TYR A 65 11.26 0.81 -2.72
N ARG A 66 11.92 -0.30 -3.06
CA ARG A 66 13.37 -0.41 -3.03
C ARG A 66 13.87 -0.42 -4.46
N PRO A 67 14.70 0.55 -4.89
CA PRO A 67 15.26 0.50 -6.23
C PRO A 67 16.08 -0.79 -6.39
N PRO A 68 16.10 -1.39 -7.60
CA PRO A 68 16.84 -2.63 -7.89
C PRO A 68 18.36 -2.51 -7.68
N PHE A 69 18.86 -1.31 -7.39
CA PHE A 69 20.24 -1.05 -6.99
C PHE A 69 20.29 0.02 -5.90
N THR A 70 20.93 -0.31 -4.77
CA THR A 70 21.36 0.66 -3.76
C THR A 70 22.88 0.46 -3.63
N PRO A 71 23.73 1.40 -4.05
CA PRO A 71 25.19 1.27 -3.97
C PRO A 71 25.70 1.13 -2.54
#